data_AF-A0A8T4I905-F1
#
_entry.id   AF-A0A8T4I905-F1
#
_cell.length_a   1.000
_cell.length_b   1.000
_cell.length_c   1.000
_cell.angle_alpha   90.00
_cell.angle_beta   90.00
_cell.angle_gamma   90.00
#
_symmetry.space_group_name_H-M   'P 1'
#
loop_
_entity.id
_entity.type
_entity.pdbx_description
1 polymer ?
#
loop_
_entity_poly.entity_id
_entity_poly.type
_entity_poly.pdbx_seq_one_letter_code
_entity_poly.pdbx_strand_id
1 'polypeptide(L)' 'VVVTGLQRIETKTGHYYKLDGRRVTGVTTLINGGLPKPKLIDGAAREVAEYVADNWADVESHRDAGREQLVDH' A
#
# COMPACT_ATOMS: atom_id res chain seq x y z
N VAL A 1 -6.84 19.50 -25.71
CA VAL A 1 -7.94 18.96 -24.89
C VAL A 1 -7.79 19.57 -23.51
N VAL A 2 -8.66 20.53 -23.14
CA VAL A 2 -8.65 21.11 -21.79
C VAL A 2 -9.26 20.07 -20.88
N VAL A 3 -8.44 19.36 -20.11
CA VAL A 3 -8.95 18.49 -19.04
C VAL A 3 -9.42 19.42 -17.93
N THR A 4 -10.73 19.48 -17.72
CA THR A 4 -11.37 20.35 -16.73
C THR A 4 -11.06 19.85 -15.30
N GLY A 5 -9.91 20.30 -14.80
CA GLY A 5 -9.50 20.39 -13.39
C GLY A 5 -9.85 19.21 -12.47
N LEU A 6 -8.85 18.38 -12.16
CA LEU A 6 -8.91 17.50 -11.00
C LEU A 6 -9.11 18.35 -9.72
N GLN A 7 -10.14 18.05 -8.94
CA GLN A 7 -10.46 18.71 -7.68
C GLN A 7 -10.36 17.72 -6.52
N ARG A 8 -9.63 18.11 -5.47
CA ARG A 8 -9.63 17.39 -4.18
C ARG A 8 -10.67 18.05 -3.25
N ILE A 9 -11.54 17.26 -2.65
CA ILE A 9 -12.56 17.70 -1.71
C ILE A 9 -12.27 17.08 -0.34
N GLU A 10 -12.05 17.92 0.66
CA GLU A 10 -11.86 17.49 2.04
C GLU A 10 -13.20 17.15 2.72
N THR A 11 -13.19 16.17 3.60
CA THR A 11 -14.30 15.80 4.47
C THR A 11 -13.83 15.75 5.91
N LYS A 12 -14.75 15.58 6.87
CA LYS A 12 -14.39 15.44 8.29
C LYS A 12 -13.49 14.23 8.58
N THR A 13 -13.49 13.21 7.73
CA THR A 13 -12.81 11.93 7.96
C THR A 13 -11.87 11.52 6.82
N GLY A 14 -11.59 12.41 5.86
CA GLY A 14 -10.71 12.10 4.73
C GLY A 14 -10.89 13.06 3.57
N HIS A 15 -10.68 12.55 2.36
CA HIS A 15 -10.81 13.33 1.13
C HIS A 15 -11.28 12.44 -0.03
N TYR A 16 -11.84 13.06 -1.07
CA TYR A 16 -12.14 12.39 -2.34
C TYR A 16 -11.87 13.32 -3.53
N TYR A 17 -11.79 12.77 -4.72
CA TYR A 17 -11.49 13.53 -5.93
C TYR A 17 -12.71 13.62 -6.85
N LYS A 18 -12.78 14.74 -7.58
CA LYS A 18 -13.66 14.92 -8.73
C LYS A 18 -12.83 15.23 -9.97
N LEU A 19 -13.21 14.64 -11.09
CA LEU A 19 -12.70 14.97 -12.41
C LEU A 19 -13.88 15.50 -13.23
N ASP A 20 -13.75 16.69 -13.79
CA ASP A 20 -14.82 17.34 -14.56
C ASP A 20 -16.15 17.40 -13.79
N GLY A 21 -16.08 17.69 -12.48
CA GLY A 21 -17.24 17.76 -11.58
C GLY A 21 -17.83 16.42 -11.14
N ARG A 22 -17.37 15.28 -11.70
CA ARG A 22 -17.82 13.92 -11.35
C ARG A 22 -16.90 13.27 -10.34
N ARG A 23 -17.46 12.60 -9.34
CA ARG A 23 -16.67 11.85 -8.35
C ARG A 23 -15.93 10.71 -9.04
N VAL A 24 -14.64 10.59 -8.75
CA VAL A 24 -13.80 9.48 -9.24
C VAL A 24 -13.42 8.54 -8.11
N THR A 25 -13.28 7.26 -8.44
CA THR A 25 -12.85 6.22 -7.51
C THR A 25 -11.36 6.36 -7.22
N GLY A 26 -10.96 6.28 -5.95
CA GLY A 26 -9.56 6.31 -5.56
C GLY A 26 -8.81 5.07 -6.05
N VAL A 27 -7.53 5.25 -6.37
CA VAL A 27 -6.65 4.14 -6.82
C VAL A 27 -6.60 3.02 -5.80
N THR A 28 -6.54 3.34 -4.50
CA THR A 28 -6.54 2.36 -3.41
C THR A 28 -7.85 1.58 -3.35
N THR A 29 -9.00 2.24 -3.56
CA THR A 29 -10.30 1.57 -3.62
C THR A 29 -10.38 0.59 -4.79
N LEU A 30 -9.83 0.96 -5.96
CA LEU A 30 -9.80 0.05 -7.12
C LEU A 30 -8.93 -1.19 -6.84
N ILE A 31 -7.74 -0.99 -6.26
CA ILE A 31 -6.84 -2.08 -5.88
C ILE A 31 -7.50 -3.00 -4.84
N ASN A 32 -8.08 -2.42 -3.78
CA ASN A 32 -8.79 -3.18 -2.75
C ASN A 32 -10.04 -3.90 -3.28
N GLY A 33 -10.67 -3.35 -4.32
CA GLY A 33 -11.83 -3.95 -5.01
C GLY A 33 -11.47 -5.10 -5.94
N GLY A 34 -10.23 -5.57 -5.94
CA GLY A 34 -9.79 -6.74 -6.72
C GLY A 34 -9.08 -6.40 -8.03
N LEU A 35 -8.75 -5.13 -8.29
CA LEU A 35 -7.88 -4.79 -9.42
C LEU A 35 -6.45 -5.29 -9.13
N PRO A 36 -5.93 -6.28 -9.88
CA PRO A 36 -4.63 -6.86 -9.58
C PRO A 36 -3.53 -5.80 -9.74
N LYS A 37 -2.63 -5.74 -8.75
CA LYS A 37 -1.43 -4.90 -8.80
C LYS A 37 -0.17 -5.72 -8.51
N PRO A 38 0.31 -6.52 -9.50
CA PRO A 38 1.43 -7.44 -9.32
C PRO A 38 2.67 -6.78 -8.75
N LYS A 39 3.00 -5.57 -9.21
CA LYS A 39 4.19 -4.83 -8.75
C LYS A 39 4.21 -4.51 -7.24
N LEU A 40 3.05 -4.39 -6.58
CA LEU A 40 3.04 -4.22 -5.12
C LEU A 40 3.37 -5.53 -4.41
N ILE A 41 2.87 -6.66 -4.95
CA ILE A 41 3.13 -7.99 -4.40
C ILE A 41 4.61 -8.33 -4.56
N ASP A 42 5.15 -8.16 -5.77
CA ASP A 42 6.57 -8.36 -6.06
C ASP A 42 7.44 -7.40 -5.25
N GLY A 43 6.98 -6.15 -5.08
CA GLY A 43 7.63 -5.14 -4.27
C GLY A 43 7.74 -5.54 -2.80
N ALA A 44 6.65 -6.03 -2.21
CA ALA A 44 6.63 -6.50 -0.82
C ALA A 44 7.57 -7.69 -0.60
N ALA A 45 7.56 -8.67 -1.51
CA ALA A 45 8.48 -9.81 -1.44
C ALA A 45 9.95 -9.37 -1.56
N ARG A 46 10.25 -8.43 -2.46
CA ARG A 46 11.58 -7.85 -2.61
C ARG A 46 12.02 -7.11 -1.35
N GLU A 47 11.15 -6.31 -0.75
CA GLU A 47 11.46 -5.56 0.48
C GLU A 47 11.81 -6.49 1.64
N VAL A 48 11.06 -7.59 1.80
CA VAL A 48 11.39 -8.64 2.78
C VAL A 48 12.75 -9.27 2.45
N ALA A 49 13.02 -9.58 1.19
CA ALA A 49 14.29 -10.19 0.78
C ALA A 49 15.49 -9.26 1.01
N GLU A 50 15.33 -7.96 0.72
CA GLU A 50 16.32 -6.92 0.98
C GLU A 50 16.58 -6.79 2.49
N TYR A 51 15.53 -6.73 3.32
CA TYR A 51 15.67 -6.68 4.77
C TYR A 51 16.45 -7.89 5.31
N VAL A 52 16.11 -9.10 4.87
CA VAL A 52 16.78 -10.34 5.30
C VAL A 52 18.25 -10.35 4.87
N ALA A 53 18.54 -9.94 3.63
CA ALA A 53 19.91 -9.88 3.12
C ALA A 53 20.79 -8.94 3.93
N ASP A 54 20.23 -7.80 4.37
CA ASP A 54 20.97 -6.76 5.07
C ASP A 54 21.02 -6.94 6.61
N ASN A 55 20.11 -7.72 7.20
CA ASN A 55 19.91 -7.79 8.67
C ASN A 55 19.92 -9.22 9.25
N TRP A 56 20.87 -10.06 8.83
CA TRP A 56 20.89 -11.48 9.25
C TRP A 56 20.86 -11.71 10.77
N ALA A 57 21.63 -10.95 11.54
CA ALA A 57 21.67 -11.11 13.00
C ALA A 57 20.31 -10.84 13.67
N ASP A 58 19.56 -9.86 13.16
CA ASP A 58 18.24 -9.53 13.65
C ASP A 58 17.23 -10.63 13.28
N VAL A 59 17.27 -11.11 12.04
CA VAL A 59 16.43 -12.23 11.59
C VAL A 59 16.67 -13.49 12.44
N GLU A 60 17.93 -13.79 12.78
CA GLU A 60 18.26 -14.90 13.68
C GLU A 60 17.71 -14.70 15.08
N SER A 61 17.82 -13.48 15.65
CA SER A 61 17.25 -13.17 16.97
C SER A 61 15.74 -13.39 17.01
N HIS A 62 15.03 -13.08 15.92
CA HIS A 62 13.58 -13.25 15.83
C HIS A 62 13.16 -14.72 15.67
N ARG A 63 14.05 -15.59 15.19
CA ARG A 63 13.78 -17.04 15.10
C ARG A 63 13.46 -17.63 16.47
N ASP A 64 14.17 -17.18 17.50
CA ASP A 64 14.02 -17.67 18.86
C ASP A 64 12.82 -17.04 19.59
N ALA A 65 12.38 -15.86 19.14
CA ALA A 65 11.28 -15.11 19.72
C ALA A 65 9.87 -15.65 19.34
N GLY A 66 9.80 -16.52 18.33
CA GLY A 66 8.57 -17.19 17.89
C GLY A 66 7.78 -16.41 16.82
N ARG A 67 7.01 -17.16 16.02
CA ARG A 67 6.27 -16.63 14.85
C ARG A 67 5.33 -15.46 15.20
N GLU A 68 4.68 -15.52 16.36
CA GLU A 68 3.68 -14.55 16.79
C GLU A 68 4.25 -13.13 16.85
N GLN A 69 5.48 -12.95 17.32
CA GLN A 69 6.14 -11.64 17.35
C GLN A 69 6.44 -11.06 15.95
N LEU A 70 6.49 -11.90 14.91
CA LEU A 70 6.81 -11.49 13.55
C LEU A 70 5.58 -11.18 12.69
N VAL A 71 4.41 -11.72 13.05
CA VAL A 71 3.24 -11.74 12.15
C VAL A 71 1.95 -11.26 12.78
N ASP A 72 1.86 -11.19 14.11
CA ASP A 72 0.71 -10.55 14.75
C ASP A 72 0.96 -9.04 14.82
N HIS A 73 -0.02 -8.28 14.34
CA HIS A 73 -0.07 -6.82 14.37
C HIS A 73 -1.25 -6.36 15.22
#